data_AF-A0A074KHZ4-F1
#
_entry.id   AF-A0A074KHZ4-F1
#
_cell.length_a   1.000
_cell.length_b   1.000
_cell.length_c   1.000
_cell.angle_alpha   90.00
_cell.angle_beta   90.00
_cell.angle_gamma   90.00
#
_symmetry.space_group_name_H-M   'P 1'
#
loop_
_entity.id
_entity.type
_entity.pdbx_description
1 polymer ?
#
loop_
_entity_poly.entity_id
_entity_poly.type
_entity_poly.pdbx_seq_one_letter_code
_entity_poly.pdbx_strand_id
1 'polypeptide(L)'
;MGVACPDASPLLGFASMVLPAIAMGNRVVAIPSQSMPLLATDLYQVFDTSDLPSGVVNIVTGPRNELAKTLAQHDDVAAMWYCGDARGHEMVKAESAGNLKATWTFENRDWSKAQGRDFLDRATQIKTIWVPYGE
;
A
#
# COMPACT_ATOMS: atom_id res chain seq x y z
N MET A 1 -1.34 -6.85 0.71
CA MET A 1 -0.77 -5.83 -0.20
C MET A 1 0.48 -5.24 0.43
N GLY A 2 1.52 -5.00 -0.36
CA GLY A 2 2.68 -4.21 0.06
C GLY A 2 2.48 -2.73 -0.27
N VAL A 3 2.82 -1.84 0.65
CA VAL A 3 2.66 -0.39 0.46
C VAL A 3 3.93 0.31 0.92
N ALA A 4 4.67 0.93 0.00
CA ALA A 4 5.83 1.77 0.30
C ALA A 4 5.43 3.25 0.22
N CYS A 5 5.43 3.92 1.37
CA CYS A 5 4.95 5.28 1.55
C CYS A 5 6.01 6.35 1.18
N PRO A 6 5.56 7.57 0.85
CA PRO A 6 6.47 8.70 0.60
C PRO A 6 7.24 9.12 1.87
N ASP A 7 8.35 9.82 1.68
CA ASP A 7 9.00 10.55 2.78
C ASP A 7 8.28 11.86 3.12
N ALA A 8 7.61 12.48 2.14
CA ALA A 8 6.87 13.72 2.34
C ALA A 8 5.51 13.46 3.01
N SER A 9 5.12 14.36 3.91
CA SER A 9 3.89 14.24 4.72
C SER A 9 3.75 12.84 5.38
N PRO A 10 4.70 12.42 6.25
CA PRO A 10 4.86 11.02 6.66
C PRO A 10 3.57 10.37 7.18
N LEU A 11 2.81 11.08 8.00
CA LEU A 11 1.54 10.58 8.55
C LEU A 11 0.42 10.60 7.51
N LEU A 12 0.22 11.73 6.82
CA LEU A 12 -0.88 11.88 5.87
C LEU A 12 -0.69 10.99 4.64
N GLY A 13 0.52 10.90 4.09
CA GLY A 13 0.84 10.00 2.98
C GLY A 13 0.65 8.53 3.35
N PHE A 14 1.09 8.14 4.55
CA PHE A 14 0.83 6.80 5.09
C PHE A 14 -0.68 6.52 5.18
N ALA A 15 -1.42 7.38 5.88
CA ALA A 15 -2.86 7.21 6.07
C ALA A 15 -3.62 7.18 4.74
N SER A 16 -3.26 8.06 3.79
CA SER A 16 -3.91 8.16 2.48
C SER A 16 -3.70 6.91 1.61
N MET A 17 -2.62 6.15 1.83
CA MET A 17 -2.38 4.90 1.10
C MET A 17 -2.95 3.68 1.85
N VAL A 18 -2.81 3.63 3.17
CA VAL A 18 -3.16 2.44 3.96
C VAL A 18 -4.66 2.37 4.26
N LEU A 19 -5.29 3.49 4.67
CA LEU A 19 -6.70 3.50 5.07
C LEU A 19 -7.67 3.10 3.94
N PRO A 20 -7.56 3.60 2.69
CA PRO A 20 -8.45 3.13 1.62
C PRO A 20 -8.22 1.65 1.29
N ALA A 21 -6.99 1.14 1.39
CA ALA A 21 -6.72 -0.28 1.13
C ALA A 21 -7.45 -1.18 2.14
N ILE A 22 -7.39 -0.86 3.44
CA ILE A 22 -8.10 -1.64 4.47
C ILE A 22 -9.61 -1.42 4.42
N ALA A 23 -10.08 -0.23 4.01
CA ALA A 23 -11.51 0.03 3.82
C ALA A 23 -12.12 -0.86 2.72
N MET A 24 -11.33 -1.21 1.69
CA MET A 24 -11.73 -2.16 0.65
C MET A 24 -11.45 -3.64 1.02
N GLY A 25 -11.14 -3.92 2.29
CA GLY A 25 -10.97 -5.28 2.81
C GLY A 25 -9.59 -5.90 2.61
N ASN A 26 -8.58 -5.11 2.22
CA ASN A 26 -7.23 -5.62 2.06
C ASN A 26 -6.47 -5.64 3.40
N ARG A 27 -5.55 -6.60 3.54
CA ARG A 27 -4.50 -6.54 4.58
C ARG A 27 -3.26 -5.89 4.00
N VAL A 28 -2.56 -5.08 4.80
CA VAL A 28 -1.46 -4.25 4.36
C VAL A 28 -0.20 -4.52 5.17
N VAL A 29 0.93 -4.66 4.47
CA VAL A 29 2.28 -4.50 5.02
C VAL A 29 2.80 -3.15 4.51
N ALA A 30 2.88 -2.19 5.42
CA ALA A 30 3.24 -0.82 5.12
C ALA A 30 4.69 -0.53 5.52
N ILE A 31 5.43 0.07 4.60
CA ILE A 31 6.77 0.63 4.82
C ILE A 31 6.57 2.16 4.91
N PRO A 32 6.61 2.75 6.11
CA PRO A 32 6.38 4.18 6.29
C PRO A 32 7.60 4.99 5.80
N SER A 33 7.53 6.32 5.97
CA SER A 33 8.65 7.23 5.69
C SER A 33 9.94 6.72 6.35
N GLN A 34 11.00 6.57 5.57
CA GLN A 34 12.30 6.10 6.08
C GLN A 34 13.05 7.22 6.82
N SER A 35 12.76 8.47 6.47
CA SER A 35 13.34 9.66 7.12
C SER A 35 12.63 10.05 8.41
N MET A 36 11.33 9.80 8.51
CA MET A 36 10.49 10.15 9.66
C MET A 36 9.57 8.98 10.06
N PRO A 37 10.13 7.83 10.49
CA PRO A 37 9.34 6.62 10.76
C PRO A 37 8.53 6.69 12.05
N LEU A 38 8.93 7.54 13.01
CA LEU A 38 8.34 7.56 14.36
C LEU A 38 6.85 7.90 14.38
N LEU A 39 6.39 8.74 13.43
CA LEU A 39 4.97 9.06 13.31
C LEU A 39 4.11 7.83 13.00
N ALA A 40 4.63 6.89 12.21
CA ALA A 40 3.93 5.66 11.89
C ALA A 40 3.99 4.67 13.07
N THR A 41 5.08 4.67 13.84
CA THR A 41 5.18 3.80 15.03
C THR A 41 4.26 4.28 16.15
N ASP A 42 4.06 5.59 16.32
CA ASP A 42 3.09 6.11 17.29
C ASP A 42 1.64 5.78 16.89
N LEU A 43 1.36 5.74 15.58
CA LEU A 43 0.05 5.36 15.04
C LEU A 43 -0.32 3.90 15.37
N TYR A 44 0.65 3.04 15.69
CA TYR A 44 0.37 1.68 16.16
C TYR A 44 -0.58 1.68 17.36
N GLN A 45 -0.38 2.58 18.32
CA GLN A 45 -1.22 2.66 19.52
C GLN A 45 -2.66 3.07 19.18
N VAL A 46 -2.84 3.91 18.15
CA VAL A 46 -4.16 4.27 17.64
C VAL A 46 -4.85 3.07 17.02
N PHE A 47 -4.14 2.27 16.21
CA PHE A 47 -4.73 1.06 15.62
C PHE A 47 -5.08 0.00 16.67
N ASP A 48 -4.20 -0.20 17.65
CA ASP A 48 -4.40 -1.11 18.77
C ASP A 48 -5.63 -0.72 19.60
N THR A 49 -5.77 0.57 19.93
CA THR A 49 -6.92 1.10 20.68
C THR A 49 -8.22 1.17 19.86
N SER A 50 -8.13 1.02 18.53
CA SER A 50 -9.30 1.04 17.63
C SER A 50 -9.85 -0.36 17.33
N ASP A 51 -9.42 -1.39 18.08
CA ASP A 51 -9.82 -2.80 17.89
C ASP A 51 -9.57 -3.31 16.46
N LEU A 52 -8.51 -2.83 15.81
CA LEU A 52 -8.16 -3.29 14.48
C LEU A 52 -7.75 -4.77 14.54
N PRO A 53 -8.37 -5.68 13.76
CA PRO A 53 -8.02 -7.09 13.82
C PRO A 53 -6.53 -7.32 13.51
N SER A 54 -5.92 -8.25 14.25
CA SER A 54 -4.50 -8.57 14.09
C SER A 54 -4.16 -8.94 12.64
N GLY A 55 -3.05 -8.40 12.15
CA GLY A 55 -2.56 -8.64 10.79
C GLY A 55 -3.22 -7.80 9.70
N VAL A 56 -4.23 -6.97 9.99
CA VAL A 56 -4.84 -6.08 8.98
C VAL A 56 -3.89 -4.96 8.56
N VAL A 57 -3.22 -4.31 9.50
CA VAL A 57 -2.14 -3.35 9.25
C VAL A 57 -0.88 -3.83 9.95
N ASN A 58 0.18 -3.99 9.19
CA ASN A 58 1.50 -4.38 9.67
C ASN A 58 2.49 -3.30 9.24
N ILE A 59 3.33 -2.81 10.15
CA ILE A 59 4.26 -1.71 9.88
C ILE A 59 5.70 -2.24 9.98
N VAL A 60 6.50 -2.01 8.95
CA VAL A 60 7.93 -2.39 8.92
C VAL A 60 8.76 -1.16 8.56
N THR A 61 9.55 -0.66 9.51
CA THR A 61 10.42 0.50 9.31
C THR A 61 11.79 0.06 8.79
N GLY A 62 12.44 0.91 7.98
CA GLY A 62 13.77 0.64 7.44
C GLY A 62 13.99 1.27 6.06
N PRO A 63 15.07 0.89 5.35
CA PRO A 63 15.35 1.38 4.00
C PRO A 63 14.24 0.99 3.03
N ARG A 64 13.54 1.98 2.45
CA ARG A 64 12.33 1.75 1.65
C ARG A 64 12.58 0.81 0.47
N ASN A 65 13.66 1.04 -0.28
CA ASN A 65 13.90 0.32 -1.54
C ASN A 65 14.24 -1.15 -1.30
N GLU A 66 14.96 -1.48 -0.23
CA GLU A 66 15.31 -2.86 0.13
C GLU A 66 14.07 -3.64 0.58
N LEU A 67 13.25 -3.03 1.43
CA LEU A 67 12.00 -3.62 1.89
C LEU A 67 10.98 -3.74 0.75
N ALA A 68 10.87 -2.72 -0.10
CA ALA A 68 10.00 -2.74 -1.27
C ALA A 68 10.42 -3.80 -2.28
N LYS A 69 11.73 -4.00 -2.50
CA LYS A 69 12.25 -5.10 -3.32
C LYS A 69 11.78 -6.45 -2.79
N THR A 70 11.94 -6.66 -1.48
CA THR A 70 11.54 -7.91 -0.82
C THR A 70 10.04 -8.18 -1.00
N LEU A 71 9.18 -7.17 -0.79
CA LEU A 71 7.74 -7.30 -1.02
C LEU A 71 7.37 -7.50 -2.50
N ALA A 72 8.10 -6.87 -3.42
CA ALA A 72 7.90 -7.04 -4.85
C ALA A 72 8.26 -8.47 -5.32
N GLN A 73 9.25 -9.11 -4.72
CA GLN A 73 9.63 -10.49 -5.03
C GLN A 73 8.73 -11.55 -4.34
N HIS A 74 7.92 -11.16 -3.37
CA HIS A 74 7.19 -12.12 -2.54
C HIS A 74 5.93 -12.66 -3.24
N ASP A 75 5.84 -13.98 -3.43
CA ASP A 75 4.75 -14.61 -4.19
C ASP A 75 3.37 -14.46 -3.54
N ASP A 76 3.27 -14.48 -2.20
CA ASP A 76 2.00 -14.27 -1.49
C ASP A 76 1.51 -12.81 -1.42
N VAL A 77 2.26 -11.85 -1.98
CA VAL A 77 1.80 -10.46 -2.08
C VAL A 77 1.06 -10.26 -3.39
N ALA A 78 -0.25 -10.02 -3.31
CA ALA A 78 -1.12 -9.86 -4.49
C ALA A 78 -0.99 -8.51 -5.23
N ALA A 79 -0.52 -7.46 -4.54
CA ALA A 79 -0.33 -6.14 -5.13
C ALA A 79 0.71 -5.32 -4.36
N MET A 80 1.41 -4.43 -5.07
CA MET A 80 2.44 -3.55 -4.54
C MET A 80 2.18 -2.10 -4.94
N TRP A 81 2.04 -1.21 -3.95
CA TRP A 81 2.01 0.24 -4.16
C TRP A 81 3.34 0.83 -3.75
N TYR A 82 3.91 1.70 -4.58
CA TYR A 82 5.19 2.33 -4.30
C TYR A 82 5.15 3.82 -4.64
N CYS A 83 5.35 4.65 -3.62
CA CYS A 83 5.58 6.08 -3.79
C CYS A 83 7.05 6.40 -3.48
N GLY A 84 7.78 6.86 -4.49
CA GLY A 84 9.21 7.11 -4.38
C GLY A 84 9.84 7.51 -5.70
N ASP A 85 11.13 7.24 -5.84
CA ASP A 85 11.97 7.60 -6.98
C ASP A 85 11.79 6.66 -8.20
N ALA A 86 12.20 7.15 -9.36
CA ALA A 86 12.11 6.42 -10.63
C ALA A 86 12.89 5.08 -10.60
N ARG A 87 14.04 5.03 -9.91
CA ARG A 87 14.81 3.80 -9.76
C ARG A 87 14.02 2.75 -8.98
N GLY A 88 13.33 3.15 -7.91
CA GLY A 88 12.43 2.28 -7.17
C GLY A 88 11.21 1.86 -7.98
N HIS A 89 10.67 2.72 -8.86
CA HIS A 89 9.55 2.36 -9.75
C HIS A 89 9.94 1.19 -10.65
N GLU A 90 11.07 1.32 -11.34
CA GLU A 90 11.55 0.29 -12.26
C GLU A 90 11.90 -1.01 -11.53
N MET A 91 12.52 -0.91 -10.36
CA MET A 91 12.76 -2.08 -9.51
C MET A 91 11.45 -2.78 -9.09
N VAL A 92 10.45 -2.05 -8.58
CA VAL A 92 9.18 -2.68 -8.16
C VAL A 92 8.51 -3.39 -9.32
N LYS A 93 8.47 -2.77 -10.51
CA LYS A 93 7.87 -3.38 -11.71
C LYS A 93 8.63 -4.63 -12.14
N ALA A 94 9.95 -4.56 -12.22
CA ALA A 94 10.78 -5.68 -12.67
C ALA A 94 10.67 -6.87 -11.72
N GLU A 95 10.77 -6.63 -10.41
CA GLU A 95 10.77 -7.70 -9.41
C GLU A 95 9.37 -8.29 -9.18
N SER A 96 8.31 -7.53 -9.46
CA SER A 96 6.92 -8.01 -9.41
C SER A 96 6.55 -8.94 -10.58
N ALA A 97 7.42 -9.08 -11.58
CA ALA A 97 7.16 -9.93 -12.74
C ALA A 97 7.08 -11.42 -12.40
N GLY A 98 7.66 -11.86 -11.28
CA GLY A 98 7.68 -13.27 -10.86
C GLY A 98 6.29 -13.89 -10.75
N ASN A 99 5.33 -13.18 -10.14
CA ASN A 99 3.95 -13.63 -10.02
C ASN A 99 2.93 -12.67 -10.69
N LEU A 100 3.42 -11.70 -11.46
CA LEU A 100 2.61 -10.68 -12.15
C LEU A 100 1.66 -9.91 -11.22
N LYS A 101 2.03 -9.70 -9.95
CA LYS A 101 1.22 -8.93 -9.00
C LYS A 101 0.95 -7.53 -9.54
N ALA A 102 -0.22 -6.99 -9.22
CA ALA A 102 -0.59 -5.64 -9.63
C ALA A 102 0.34 -4.61 -8.98
N THR A 103 1.06 -3.83 -9.78
CA THR A 103 1.93 -2.75 -9.28
C THR A 103 1.31 -1.38 -9.55
N TRP A 104 1.39 -0.48 -8.58
CA TRP A 104 1.09 0.94 -8.77
C TRP A 104 2.24 1.78 -8.24
N THR A 105 3.01 2.36 -9.16
CA THR A 105 4.18 3.19 -8.87
C THR A 105 3.91 4.63 -9.25
N PHE A 106 4.20 5.58 -8.37
CA PHE A 106 3.99 7.00 -8.66
C PHE A 106 4.92 7.91 -7.84
N GLU A 107 5.14 9.12 -8.34
CA GLU A 107 5.94 10.13 -7.64
C GLU A 107 5.17 10.78 -6.49
N ASN A 108 5.89 11.49 -5.63
CA ASN A 108 5.27 12.24 -4.55
C ASN A 108 4.24 13.25 -5.09
N ARG A 109 3.14 13.42 -4.36
CA ARG A 109 2.01 14.27 -4.75
C ARG A 109 1.54 15.16 -3.60
N ASP A 110 0.62 16.06 -3.90
CA ASP A 110 -0.09 16.83 -2.88
C ASP A 110 -1.04 15.91 -2.09
N TRP A 111 -0.60 15.49 -0.90
CA TRP A 111 -1.35 14.56 -0.06
C TRP A 111 -2.61 15.15 0.57
N SER A 112 -2.75 16.48 0.62
CA SER A 112 -3.99 17.12 1.06
C SER A 112 -5.17 16.83 0.11
N LYS A 113 -4.86 16.44 -1.13
CA LYS A 113 -5.83 16.08 -2.19
C LYS A 113 -5.87 14.58 -2.48
N ALA A 114 -5.20 13.75 -1.67
CA ALA A 114 -5.08 12.32 -1.90
C ALA A 114 -6.27 11.49 -1.37
N GLN A 115 -7.49 12.02 -1.41
CA GLN A 115 -8.72 11.36 -0.96
C GLN A 115 -9.56 10.78 -2.13
N GLY A 116 -8.94 10.61 -3.30
CA GLY A 116 -9.65 10.29 -4.55
C GLY A 116 -10.04 8.82 -4.73
N ARG A 117 -10.96 8.58 -5.68
CA ARG A 117 -11.44 7.23 -6.08
C ARG A 117 -10.33 6.31 -6.59
N ASP A 118 -9.27 6.86 -7.16
CA ASP A 118 -8.13 6.11 -7.70
C ASP A 118 -7.55 5.13 -6.67
N PHE A 119 -7.47 5.49 -5.39
CA PHE A 119 -7.00 4.57 -4.34
C PHE A 119 -7.94 3.38 -4.14
N LEU A 120 -9.26 3.59 -4.21
CA LEU A 120 -10.26 2.52 -4.06
C LEU A 120 -10.26 1.59 -5.27
N ASP A 121 -10.16 2.16 -6.47
CA ASP A 121 -10.09 1.39 -7.72
C ASP A 121 -8.83 0.53 -7.77
N ARG A 122 -7.69 1.07 -7.31
CA ARG A 122 -6.42 0.33 -7.20
C ARG A 122 -6.41 -0.71 -6.08
N ALA A 123 -7.32 -0.60 -5.11
CA ALA A 123 -7.45 -1.52 -3.98
C ALA A 123 -8.50 -2.62 -4.21
N THR A 124 -9.17 -2.63 -5.36
CA THR A 124 -10.21 -3.60 -5.68
C THR A 124 -9.89 -4.37 -6.95
N GLN A 125 -10.62 -5.48 -7.14
CA GLN A 125 -10.65 -6.24 -8.38
C GLN A 125 -12.10 -6.43 -8.78
N ILE A 126 -12.38 -6.29 -10.07
CA ILE A 126 -13.73 -6.46 -10.60
C ILE A 126 -13.96 -7.95 -10.86
N LYS A 127 -14.94 -8.53 -10.16
CA LYS A 127 -15.42 -9.88 -10.42
C LYS A 127 -16.82 -9.82 -11.02
N THR A 128 -16.90 -9.92 -12.34
CA THR A 128 -18.19 -9.95 -13.05
C THR A 128 -18.82 -11.33 -12.93
N ILE A 129 -19.99 -11.42 -12.28
CA ILE A 129 -20.75 -12.65 -12.11
C ILE A 129 -21.98 -12.61 -13.00
N TRP A 130 -22.10 -13.59 -13.90
CA TRP A 130 -23.27 -13.75 -14.75
C TRP A 130 -24.26 -14.67 -14.05
N VAL A 131 -25.46 -14.16 -13.80
CA VAL A 131 -26.56 -14.92 -13.21
C VAL A 131 -27.67 -15.09 -14.25
N PRO A 132 -28.35 -16.25 -14.32
CA PRO A 132 -29.53 -16.40 -15.17
C PRO A 132 -30.56 -15.33 -14.82
N TYR A 133 -31.06 -14.64 -15.84
CA TYR A 133 -32.11 -13.64 -15.71
C TYR A 133 -33.18 -13.99 -16.75
N GLY A 134 -34.38 -14.35 -16.29
CA GLY A 134 -35.50 -14.67 -17.17
C GLY A 134 -36.17 -13.38 -17.65
N GLU A 135 -36.32 -13.25 -18.97
CA GLU A 135 -37.36 -12.39 -19.55
C GLU A 135 -38.69 -13.14 -19.62
#